data_AF-A0A7M3MNB2-F1
#
_entry.id   AF-A0A7M3MNB2-F1
#
_cell.length_a   1.000
_cell.length_b   1.000
_cell.length_c   1.000
_cell.angle_alpha   90.00
_cell.angle_beta   90.00
_cell.angle_gamma   90.00
#
_symmetry.space_group_name_H-M   'P 1'
#
loop_
_entity.id
_entity.type
_entity.pdbx_description
1 polymer ?
#
loop_
_entity_poly.entity_id
_entity_poly.type
_entity_poly.pdbx_seq_one_letter_code
_entity_poly.pdbx_strand_id
1 'polypeptide(L)'
;MPTGRVKVFHADRNFGFITVDDGSEAYVAATEVASGPLRPGDEVEFELGDSEGRRRAATGVTVTKAAPAANPVGRTMANPPSWDELEERERQRRMARRRRR
;
A
#
# COMPACT_ATOMS: atom_id res chain seq x y z
N MET A 1 8.81 -20.56 2.67
CA MET A 1 8.20 -19.48 3.48
C MET A 1 7.19 -18.74 2.61
N PRO A 2 5.91 -18.71 2.97
CA PRO A 2 4.95 -17.87 2.26
C PRO A 2 5.25 -16.39 2.47
N THR A 3 5.18 -15.62 1.39
CA THR A 3 5.30 -14.15 1.41
C THR A 3 3.93 -13.51 1.26
N GLY A 4 3.83 -12.26 1.70
CA GLY A 4 2.65 -11.46 1.45
C GLY A 4 2.89 -9.99 1.71
N ARG A 5 1.84 -9.20 1.50
CA ARG A 5 1.86 -7.75 1.74
C ARG A 5 0.92 -7.36 2.85
N VAL A 6 1.40 -6.52 3.75
CA VAL A 6 0.59 -5.96 4.83
C VAL A 6 -0.47 -5.05 4.21
N LYS A 7 -1.73 -5.42 4.34
CA LYS A 7 -2.87 -4.63 3.83
C LYS A 7 -3.22 -3.53 4.83
N VAL A 8 -3.31 -3.90 6.10
CA VAL A 8 -3.59 -2.98 7.21
C VAL A 8 -2.92 -3.49 8.46
N PHE A 9 -2.36 -2.57 9.24
CA PHE A 9 -1.83 -2.86 10.57
C PHE A 9 -2.27 -1.76 11.53
N HIS A 10 -2.97 -2.15 12.60
CA HIS A 10 -3.40 -1.26 13.67
C HIS A 10 -2.42 -1.37 14.82
N ALA A 11 -1.41 -0.49 14.84
CA ALA A 11 -0.44 -0.45 15.93
C ALA A 11 -1.11 -0.24 17.30
N ASP A 12 -2.16 0.58 17.38
CA ASP A 12 -2.89 0.87 18.63
C ASP A 12 -3.62 -0.34 19.21
N ARG A 13 -4.03 -1.27 18.35
CA ARG A 13 -4.79 -2.48 18.73
C ARG A 13 -3.95 -3.75 18.59
N ASN A 14 -2.68 -3.63 18.21
CA ASN A 14 -1.72 -4.72 18.05
C ASN A 14 -2.20 -5.87 17.14
N PHE A 15 -2.96 -5.58 16.08
CA PHE A 15 -3.37 -6.58 15.08
C PHE A 15 -3.35 -6.02 13.67
N GLY A 16 -3.29 -6.90 12.67
CA GLY A 16 -3.32 -6.54 11.26
C GLY A 16 -3.77 -7.67 10.36
N PHE A 17 -3.86 -7.37 9.07
CA PHE A 17 -4.15 -8.32 8.01
C PHE A 17 -3.09 -8.24 6.91
N ILE A 18 -2.67 -9.41 6.48
CA ILE A 18 -1.70 -9.58 5.40
C ILE A 18 -2.41 -10.30 4.26
N THR A 19 -2.22 -9.81 3.04
CA THR A 19 -2.66 -10.49 1.83
C THR A 19 -1.51 -11.35 1.34
N VAL A 20 -1.73 -12.67 1.32
CA VAL A 20 -0.80 -13.65 0.75
C VAL A 20 -0.92 -13.62 -0.77
N ASP A 21 0.15 -13.91 -1.51
CA ASP A 21 0.11 -14.02 -2.98
C ASP A 21 -0.91 -15.05 -3.48
N ASP A 22 -1.25 -16.06 -2.67
CA ASP A 22 -2.36 -17.01 -2.90
C ASP A 22 -3.78 -16.36 -2.88
N GLY A 23 -3.89 -15.05 -2.64
CA GLY A 23 -5.15 -14.33 -2.52
C GLY A 23 -5.90 -14.58 -1.20
N SER A 24 -5.29 -15.35 -0.29
CA SER A 24 -5.82 -15.57 1.06
C SER A 24 -5.47 -14.39 1.98
N GLU A 25 -6.34 -14.12 2.96
CA GLU A 25 -6.08 -13.15 4.02
C GLU A 25 -5.60 -13.88 5.29
N ALA A 26 -4.43 -13.50 5.79
CA ALA A 26 -3.86 -14.02 7.02
C ALA A 26 -4.02 -12.98 8.14
N TYR A 27 -4.48 -13.45 9.30
CA TYR A 27 -4.54 -12.62 10.51
C TYR A 27 -3.18 -12.62 11.18
N VAL A 28 -2.67 -11.43 11.51
CA VAL A 28 -1.42 -11.25 12.25
C VAL A 28 -1.68 -10.48 13.55
N ALA A 29 -1.22 -11.03 14.67
CA ALA A 29 -1.14 -10.32 15.94
C ALA A 29 0.27 -9.75 16.13
N ALA A 30 0.41 -8.61 16.81
CA ALA A 30 1.72 -8.00 17.04
C ALA A 30 2.67 -8.90 17.86
N THR A 31 2.14 -9.83 18.65
CA THR A 31 2.92 -10.84 19.38
C THR A 31 3.67 -11.79 18.45
N GLU A 32 3.14 -12.01 17.26
CA GLU A 32 3.71 -12.89 16.24
C GLU A 32 4.72 -12.16 15.34
N VAL A 33 4.90 -10.85 15.53
CA VAL A 33 5.78 -10.01 14.72
C VAL A 33 7.16 -9.93 15.36
N ALA A 34 8.17 -10.48 14.69
CA ALA A 34 9.54 -10.50 15.19
C ALA A 34 10.30 -9.17 14.92
N SER A 35 9.91 -8.41 13.89
CA SER A 35 10.68 -7.27 13.37
C SER A 35 10.11 -5.88 13.69
N GLY A 36 9.36 -5.73 14.78
CA GLY A 36 8.78 -4.44 15.20
C GLY A 36 7.52 -4.02 14.42
N PRO A 37 7.06 -2.75 14.51
CA PRO A 37 5.77 -2.33 13.97
C PRO A 37 5.73 -2.38 12.44
N LEU A 38 4.81 -3.18 11.90
CA LEU A 38 4.57 -3.33 10.45
C LEU A 38 3.89 -2.08 9.87
N ARG A 39 4.20 -1.75 8.62
CA ARG A 39 3.52 -0.68 7.89
C ARG A 39 2.66 -1.24 6.75
N PRO A 40 1.53 -0.58 6.43
CA PRO A 40 0.74 -0.96 5.26
C PRO A 40 1.57 -0.83 3.98
N GLY A 41 1.59 -1.90 3.18
CA GLY A 41 2.38 -2.01 1.96
C GLY A 41 3.72 -2.72 2.11
N ASP A 42 4.17 -3.02 3.34
CA ASP A 42 5.41 -3.77 3.58
C ASP A 42 5.28 -5.20 3.05
N GLU A 43 6.35 -5.70 2.44
CA GLU A 43 6.48 -7.11 2.07
C GLU A 43 7.06 -7.86 3.26
N VAL A 44 6.36 -8.90 3.67
CA VAL A 44 6.66 -9.67 4.87
C VAL A 44 6.69 -11.16 4.54
N GLU A 45 7.68 -11.85 5.10
CA GLU A 45 7.67 -13.31 5.23
C GLU A 45 7.00 -13.69 6.54
N PHE A 46 6.17 -14.72 6.50
CA PHE A 46 5.51 -15.29 7.67
C PHE A 46 5.29 -16.77 7.43
N GLU A 47 4.95 -17.50 8.49
CA GLU A 47 4.48 -18.88 8.38
C GLU A 47 2.97 -18.92 8.55
N LEU A 48 2.28 -19.62 7.65
CA LEU A 48 0.84 -19.85 7.75
C LEU A 48 0.62 -21.04 8.68
N GLY A 49 0.13 -20.76 9.89
CA GLY A 49 -0.37 -21.76 10.80
C GLY A 49 -1.87 -22.01 10.59
N ASP A 50 -2.27 -23.28 10.59
CA ASP A 50 -3.66 -23.66 10.74
C ASP A 50 -4.08 -23.39 12.19
N SER A 51 -4.74 -22.27 12.43
CA SER A 51 -5.40 -22.01 13.73
C SER A 51 -6.73 -22.77 13.77
N GLU A 52 -7.10 -23.24 14.97
CA GLU A 52 -8.24 -24.14 15.29
C GLU A 52 -9.67 -23.65 14.88
N GLY A 53 -9.79 -22.67 14.00
CA GLY A 53 -11.07 -22.27 13.43
C GLY A 53 -10.91 -21.44 12.17
N ARG A 54 -10.96 -22.08 11.00
CA ARG A 54 -11.17 -21.51 9.63
C ARG A 54 -10.29 -20.33 9.19
N ARG A 55 -9.46 -19.74 10.04
CA ARG A 55 -8.63 -18.57 9.78
C ARG A 55 -7.18 -18.98 9.82
N ARG A 56 -6.46 -18.64 8.75
CA ARG A 56 -5.02 -18.78 8.69
C ARG A 56 -4.39 -17.71 9.58
N ALA A 57 -3.58 -18.13 10.54
CA ALA A 57 -2.80 -17.24 11.38
C ALA A 57 -1.38 -17.12 10.80
N ALA A 58 -0.85 -15.91 10.75
CA ALA A 58 0.54 -15.67 10.38
C ALA A 58 1.40 -15.63 11.65
N THR A 59 2.38 -16.54 11.75
CA THR A 59 3.35 -16.62 12.84
C THR A 59 4.74 -16.24 12.35
N GLY A 60 5.57 -15.65 13.22
CA GLY A 60 6.98 -15.35 12.92
C GLY A 60 7.18 -14.29 11.84
N VAL A 61 6.35 -13.25 11.83
CA VAL A 61 6.32 -12.26 10.74
C VAL A 61 7.59 -11.41 10.74
N THR A 62 8.30 -11.43 9.62
CA THR A 62 9.55 -10.72 9.39
C THR A 62 9.44 -9.84 8.14
N VAL A 63 9.81 -8.56 8.27
CA VAL A 63 9.84 -7.62 7.14
C VAL A 63 11.08 -7.92 6.29
N THR A 64 10.87 -8.40 5.07
CA THR A 64 11.95 -8.69 4.11
C THR A 64 12.24 -7.49 3.22
N LYS A 65 11.19 -6.76 2.84
CA LYS A 65 11.28 -5.54 2.05
C LYS A 65 10.35 -4.50 2.65
N ALA A 66 10.96 -3.52 3.31
CA ALA A 66 10.23 -2.33 3.73
C ALA A 66 9.60 -1.68 2.50
N ALA A 67 8.31 -1.34 2.59
CA ALA A 67 7.62 -0.63 1.54
C ALA A 67 8.43 0.62 1.19
N PRO A 68 8.65 0.90 -0.11
CA PRO A 68 9.15 2.22 -0.47
C PRO A 68 8.19 3.23 0.15
N ALA A 69 8.71 4.27 0.80
CA ALA A 69 7.94 5.31 1.49
C ALA A 69 6.94 6.09 0.60
N ALA A 70 6.69 5.62 -0.63
CA ALA A 70 5.68 6.08 -1.55
C ALA A 70 4.49 5.11 -1.57
N ASN A 71 3.61 5.29 -0.58
CA ASN A 71 2.15 5.16 -0.70
C ASN A 71 1.62 4.33 -1.90
N PRO A 72 1.44 3.00 -1.81
CA PRO A 72 0.84 2.23 -2.91
C PRO A 72 -0.70 2.32 -2.93
N VAL A 73 -1.33 2.90 -1.91
CA VAL A 73 -2.79 3.11 -1.86
C VAL A 73 -3.10 4.57 -2.20
N GLY A 74 -2.79 4.97 -3.43
CA GLY A 74 -3.10 6.30 -3.91
C GLY A 74 -2.49 6.62 -5.26
N ARG A 75 -3.28 6.42 -6.32
CA ARG A 75 -3.08 6.94 -7.69
C ARG A 75 -2.04 6.21 -8.53
N THR A 76 -2.52 5.24 -9.32
CA THR A 76 -2.21 5.25 -10.75
C THR A 76 -2.90 6.44 -11.40
N MET A 77 -2.43 7.66 -11.12
CA MET A 77 -2.62 8.79 -12.02
C MET A 77 -1.38 9.65 -11.80
N ALA A 78 -0.61 9.85 -12.86
CA ALA A 78 0.27 11.01 -12.96
C ALA A 78 -0.50 12.21 -12.37
N ASN A 79 0.17 13.01 -11.53
CA ASN A 79 -0.45 14.17 -10.90
C ASN A 79 -1.30 14.90 -11.97
N PRO A 80 -2.63 14.99 -11.82
CA PRO A 80 -3.43 15.68 -12.82
C PRO A 80 -2.88 17.11 -12.94
N PRO A 81 -2.72 17.65 -14.16
CA PRO A 81 -2.24 19.01 -14.31
C PRO A 81 -3.13 19.93 -13.50
N SER A 82 -2.50 20.83 -12.77
CA SER A 82 -3.17 21.81 -11.94
C SER A 82 -4.17 22.64 -12.78
N TRP A 83 -5.23 23.12 -12.13
CA TRP A 83 -6.19 24.01 -12.77
C TRP A 83 -5.52 25.27 -13.34
N ASP A 84 -4.45 25.75 -12.70
CA ASP A 84 -3.56 26.79 -13.21
C ASP A 84 -2.93 26.42 -14.57
N GLU A 85 -2.31 25.25 -14.70
CA GLU A 85 -1.67 24.81 -15.95
C GLU A 85 -2.66 24.66 -17.12
N LEU A 86 -3.90 24.24 -16.83
CA LEU A 86 -4.96 24.14 -17.84
C LEU A 86 -5.46 25.52 -18.28
N GLU A 87 -5.63 26.45 -17.34
CA GLU A 87 -6.05 27.83 -17.62
C GLU A 87 -4.98 28.57 -18.43
N GLU A 88 -3.71 28.35 -18.10
CA GLU A 88 -2.57 28.95 -18.82
C GLU A 88 -2.45 28.42 -20.25
N ARG A 89 -2.73 27.12 -20.45
CA ARG A 89 -2.78 26.50 -21.79
C ARG A 89 -3.94 27.03 -22.63
N GLU A 90 -5.08 27.36 -22.01
CA GLU A 90 -6.21 28.00 -22.69
C GLU A 90 -5.92 29.46 -23.02
N ARG A 91 -5.29 30.21 -22.11
CA ARG A 91 -4.82 31.59 -22.36
C ARG A 91 -3.81 31.66 -23.50
N GLN A 92 -2.83 30.74 -23.54
CA GLN A 92 -1.87 30.66 -24.64
C GLN A 92 -2.57 30.38 -25.98
N ARG A 93 -3.56 29.49 -26.01
CA ARG A 93 -4.36 29.22 -27.23
C ARG A 93 -5.18 30.42 -27.68
N ARG A 94 -5.78 31.18 -26.75
CA ARG A 94 -6.51 32.43 -27.08
C ARG A 94 -5.57 33.53 -27.58
N MET A 95 -4.39 33.67 -26.98
CA MET A 95 -3.37 34.64 -27.39
C MET A 95 -2.78 34.32 -28.77
N ALA A 96 -2.54 33.05 -29.09
CA ALA A 96 -2.04 32.62 -30.39
C ALA A 96 -3.01 32.94 -31.54
N ARG A 97 -4.32 32.89 -31.28
CA ARG A 97 -5.36 33.27 -32.25
C ARG A 97 -5.44 34.78 -32.50
N ARG A 98 -4.95 35.60 -31.57
CA ARG A 98 -4.97 37.06 -31.66
C ARG A 98 -3.78 37.65 -32.44
N ARG A 99 -2.77 36.84 -32.76
CA ARG A 99 -1.58 37.24 -33.55
C ARG A 99 -1.70 37.01 -35.06
N ARG A 100 -2.87 36.59 -35.56
CA ARG A 100 -3.17 36.51 -37.01
C ARG A 100 -4.34 37.44 -37.40
N ARG A 101 -4.30 38.68 -36.94
CA ARG A 101 -5.13 39.75 -37.50
C ARG A 101 -4.31 41.02 -37.63
#